data_AF-A0A7C4TTM8-F1
#
_entry.id   AF-A0A7C4TTM8-F1
#
_cell.length_a   1.000
_cell.length_b   1.000
_cell.length_c   1.000
_cell.angle_alpha   90.00
_cell.angle_beta   90.00
_cell.angle_gamma   90.00
#
_symmetry.space_group_name_H-M   'P 1'
#
loop_
_entity.id
_entity.type
_entity.pdbx_description
1 polymer ?
#
loop_
_entity_poly.entity_id
_entity_poly.type
_entity_poly.pdbx_seq_one_letter_code
_entity_poly.pdbx_strand_id
1 'polypeptide(L)' 'KVNAGHGLTIDNIGPIAKIDGIEEFNIGFSIIADAVFIGLKNAVKKMKQKIQKNSNK' A
#
# COMPACT_ATOMS: atom_id res chain seq x y z
N LYS A 1 -15.77 8.27 4.90
CA LYS A 1 -14.62 7.35 4.97
C LYS A 1 -14.68 6.39 3.81
N VAL A 2 -13.78 6.54 2.84
CA VAL A 2 -13.64 5.62 1.70
C VAL A 2 -12.37 4.80 1.91
N ASN A 3 -12.52 3.48 1.83
CA ASN A 3 -11.43 2.52 2.02
C ASN A 3 -11.18 1.78 0.70
N ALA A 4 -9.91 1.53 0.39
CA ALA A 4 -9.48 0.72 -0.76
C ALA A 4 -8.50 -0.35 -0.29
N GLY A 5 -8.16 -1.35 -1.11
CA GLY A 5 -7.16 -2.34 -0.67
C GLY A 5 -7.08 -3.66 -1.42
N HIS A 6 -8.21 -4.20 -1.87
CA HIS A 6 -8.22 -5.53 -2.48
C HIS A 6 -7.44 -5.55 -3.80
N GLY A 7 -6.49 -6.49 -3.93
CA GLY A 7 -5.64 -6.63 -5.12
C GLY A 7 -4.55 -5.56 -5.28
N LEU A 8 -4.37 -4.67 -4.31
CA LEU A 8 -3.29 -3.68 -4.37
C LEU A 8 -1.93 -4.32 -4.13
N THR A 9 -0.97 -3.92 -4.96
CA THR A 9 0.43 -4.32 -4.91
C THR A 9 1.32 -3.08 -4.82
N ILE A 10 2.61 -3.30 -4.56
CA ILE A 10 3.58 -2.20 -4.49
C ILE A 10 3.72 -1.43 -5.82
N ASP A 11 3.39 -2.08 -6.93
CA ASP A 11 3.54 -1.51 -8.27
C ASP A 11 2.31 -0.71 -8.70
N ASN A 12 1.11 -1.17 -8.32
CA ASN A 12 -0.15 -0.54 -8.76
C ASN A 12 -0.75 0.47 -7.77
N ILE A 13 -0.25 0.54 -6.53
CA ILE A 13 -0.83 1.41 -5.51
C ILE A 13 -0.62 2.91 -5.78
N GLY A 14 0.39 3.29 -6.57
CA GLY A 14 0.77 4.69 -6.80
C GLY A 14 -0.38 5.58 -7.28
N PRO A 15 -1.07 5.24 -8.39
CA PRO A 15 -2.22 5.99 -8.88
C PRO A 15 -3.40 6.02 -7.89
N ILE A 16 -3.63 4.92 -7.15
CA ILE A 16 -4.76 4.83 -6.21
C ILE A 16 -4.49 5.69 -4.96
N ALA A 17 -3.24 5.75 -4.50
CA ALA A 17 -2.83 6.59 -3.38
C ALA A 17 -3.00 8.09 -3.61
N LYS A 18 -3.12 8.52 -4.88
CA LYS A 18 -3.38 9.91 -5.31
C LYS A 18 -4.86 10.30 -5.31
N ILE A 19 -5.77 9.35 -5.16
CA ILE A 19 -7.21 9.64 -5.20
C ILE A 19 -7.60 10.33 -3.90
N ASP A 20 -8.09 11.56 -4.03
CA ASP A 20 -8.59 12.32 -2.89
C ASP A 20 -9.83 11.66 -2.29
N GLY A 21 -9.91 11.66 -0.95
CA GLY A 21 -11.02 11.08 -0.21
C GLY A 21 -10.83 9.62 0.23
N ILE A 22 -9.76 8.94 -0.21
CA ILE A 22 -9.38 7.64 0.36
C ILE A 22 -8.67 7.84 1.70
N GLU A 23 -9.24 7.28 2.77
CA GLU A 23 -8.70 7.40 4.12
C GLU A 23 -7.79 6.24 4.49
N GLU A 24 -8.04 5.03 3.95
CA GLU A 24 -7.35 3.81 4.37
C GLU A 24 -7.12 2.81 3.22
N PHE A 25 -5.96 2.14 3.28
CA PHE A 25 -5.56 1.07 2.37
C PHE A 25 -5.38 -0.26 3.11
N ASN A 26 -6.32 -1.19 2.95
CA ASN A 26 -6.29 -2.51 3.58
C ASN A 26 -5.67 -3.56 2.65
N ILE A 27 -4.36 -3.86 2.83
CA ILE A 27 -3.58 -4.70 1.91
C ILE A 27 -3.04 -5.93 2.66
N GLY A 28 -3.43 -7.12 2.20
CA GLY A 28 -2.99 -8.40 2.80
C GLY A 28 -1.96 -9.13 1.94
N PHE A 29 -2.43 -9.83 0.91
CA PHE A 29 -1.64 -10.78 0.11
C PHE A 29 -0.31 -10.20 -0.38
N SER A 30 -0.31 -9.00 -0.97
CA SER A 30 0.94 -8.40 -1.50
C SER A 30 1.98 -8.13 -0.40
N ILE A 31 1.57 -7.74 0.81
CA ILE A 31 2.51 -7.51 1.91
C ILE A 31 3.11 -8.83 2.38
N ILE A 32 2.29 -9.88 2.52
CA ILE A 32 2.75 -11.20 2.94
C ILE A 32 3.65 -11.82 1.87
N ALA A 33 3.31 -11.70 0.58
CA ALA A 33 4.13 -12.17 -0.52
C ALA A 33 5.53 -11.52 -0.52
N ASP A 34 5.62 -10.19 -0.35
CA ASP A 34 6.90 -9.48 -0.21
C ASP A 34 7.63 -9.91 1.09
N ALA A 35 6.89 -10.11 2.19
CA ALA A 35 7.46 -10.45 3.49
C ALA A 35 8.23 -11.78 3.50
N VAL A 36 7.90 -12.73 2.62
CA VAL A 36 8.65 -13.99 2.47
C VAL A 36 10.11 -13.73 2.07
N PHE A 37 10.37 -12.64 1.33
CA PHE A 37 11.71 -12.31 0.83
C PHE A 37 12.46 -11.30 1.69
N ILE A 38 11.75 -10.30 2.22
CA ILE A 38 12.38 -9.16 2.93
C ILE A 38 12.01 -9.07 4.41
N GLY A 39 11.13 -9.95 4.90
CA GLY A 39 10.57 -9.90 6.25
C GLY A 39 9.39 -8.93 6.38
N LEU A 40 8.45 -9.26 7.26
CA LEU A 40 7.18 -8.53 7.42
C LEU A 40 7.37 -7.05 7.74
N LYS A 41 8.29 -6.73 8.66
CA LYS A 41 8.58 -5.34 9.05
C LYS A 41 9.02 -4.48 7.86
N ASN A 42 9.86 -5.04 6.98
CA ASN A 42 10.36 -4.32 5.82
C ASN A 42 9.29 -4.22 4.73
N ALA A 43 8.49 -5.28 4.52
CA ALA A 43 7.37 -5.26 3.58
C ALA A 43 6.32 -4.19 3.93
N VAL A 44 5.90 -4.12 5.20
CA VAL A 44 4.98 -3.09 5.69
C VAL A 44 5.58 -1.69 5.53
N LYS A 45 6.86 -1.51 5.89
CA LYS A 45 7.56 -0.22 5.74
C LYS A 45 7.62 0.23 4.27
N LYS A 46 7.96 -0.69 3.36
CA LYS A 46 8.03 -0.46 1.92
C LYS A 46 6.68 -0.03 1.35
N MET A 47 5.60 -0.72 1.70
CA MET A 47 4.24 -0.36 1.28
C MET A 47 3.82 1.02 1.79
N LYS A 48 4.04 1.30 3.08
CA LYS A 48 3.74 2.60 3.69
C LYS A 48 4.50 3.75 3.01
N GLN A 49 5.78 3.57 2.74
CA GLN A 49 6.60 4.57 2.03
C GLN A 49 6.08 4.82 0.61
N LYS A 50 5.66 3.77 -0.11
CA LYS A 50 5.09 3.91 -1.45
C LYS A 50 3.79 4.72 -1.43
N ILE A 51 2.91 4.46 -0.46
CA ILE A 51 1.68 5.25 -0.27
C ILE A 51 2.03 6.71 0.02
N GLN A 52 2.88 6.97 1.02
CA GLN A 52 3.27 8.34 1.40
C GLN A 52 3.92 9.12 0.25
N LYS A 53 4.76 8.48 -0.57
CA LYS A 53 5.40 9.13 -1.72
C LYS A 53 4.40 9.51 -2.81
N ASN A 54 3.25 8.83 -2.90
CA ASN A 54 2.27 9.04 -3.95
C ASN A 54 1.01 9.76 -3.47
N SER A 55 0.73 9.82 -2.18
CA SER A 55 -0.43 10.58 -1.68
C SER A 55 -0.21 12.08 -1.85
N ASN A 56 -1.24 12.79 -2.32
CA ASN A 56 -1.25 14.25 -2.50
C ASN A 56 -1.36 15.03 -1.17
N LYS A 57 -0.92 14.44 -0.06
CA LYS A 57 -1.02 15.04 1.27
C LYS A 57 0.16 15.96 1.57
#